data_AF-A0A3D0CU85-F1
#
_entry.id   AF-A0A3D0CU85-F1
#
_cell.length_a   1.000
_cell.length_b   1.000
_cell.length_c   1.000
_cell.angle_alpha   90.00
_cell.angle_beta   90.00
_cell.angle_gamma   90.00
#
_symmetry.space_group_name_H-M   'P 1'
#
loop_
_entity.id
_entity.type
_entity.pdbx_description
1 polymer ?
#
loop_
_entity_poly.entity_id
_entity_poly.type
_entity_poly.pdbx_seq_one_letter_code
_entity_poly.pdbx_strand_id
1 'polypeptide(L)'
;MPPALALYSTEQEYRDHYERCYCSVKISTFDGLRVYFPKQQFDDAFFESANRRARDKSVFSLARAERIDWIRAALEDPKAELYQGWDRDRKVIDRDRRITLVYGNYVVVLLVRRKRNSATFITAYVAGASTIQKIRSSPRW
;
A
#
# COMPACT_ATOMS: atom_id res chain seq x y z
N MET A 1 -4.82 -5.74 15.87
CA MET A 1 -5.28 -6.93 15.13
C MET A 1 -5.75 -6.43 13.77
N PRO A 2 -5.43 -7.11 12.66
CA PRO A 2 -5.92 -6.68 11.35
C PRO A 2 -7.44 -6.86 11.22
N PRO A 3 -8.11 -6.11 10.32
CA PRO A 3 -9.50 -6.37 9.95
C PRO A 3 -9.70 -7.79 9.38
N ALA A 4 -10.97 -8.22 9.31
CA ALA A 4 -11.33 -9.44 8.57
C ALA A 4 -11.00 -9.30 7.08
N LEU A 5 -10.84 -10.43 6.40
CA LEU A 5 -10.65 -10.44 4.95
C LEU A 5 -11.97 -10.07 4.25
N ALA A 6 -11.88 -9.25 3.21
CA ALA A 6 -12.99 -8.98 2.30
C ALA A 6 -13.13 -10.18 1.36
N LEU A 7 -14.29 -10.84 1.35
CA LEU A 7 -14.54 -12.03 0.54
C LEU A 7 -15.55 -11.69 -0.56
N TYR A 8 -15.05 -11.34 -1.74
CA TYR A 8 -15.84 -11.16 -2.95
C TYR A 8 -15.56 -12.27 -3.96
N SER A 9 -16.52 -12.50 -4.85
CA SER A 9 -16.47 -13.58 -5.84
C SER A 9 -15.75 -13.18 -7.12
N THR A 10 -15.66 -11.88 -7.41
CA THR A 10 -15.11 -11.36 -8.68
C THR A 10 -14.14 -10.21 -8.46
N GLU A 11 -13.21 -10.03 -9.39
CA GLU A 11 -12.33 -8.86 -9.44
C GLU A 11 -13.12 -7.55 -9.48
N GLN A 12 -14.23 -7.51 -10.23
CA GLN A 12 -15.05 -6.31 -10.38
C GLN A 12 -15.61 -5.85 -9.04
N GLU A 13 -16.04 -6.77 -8.18
CA GLU A 13 -16.50 -6.42 -6.83
C GLU A 13 -15.39 -5.80 -5.98
N TYR A 14 -14.14 -6.26 -6.11
CA TYR A 14 -13.00 -5.62 -5.44
C TYR A 14 -12.71 -4.23 -6.04
N ARG A 15 -12.84 -4.04 -7.36
CA ARG A 15 -12.71 -2.71 -7.99
C ARG A 15 -13.78 -1.76 -7.49
N ASP A 16 -15.03 -2.20 -7.45
CA ASP A 16 -16.16 -1.41 -6.96
C ASP A 16 -15.98 -1.06 -5.48
N HIS A 17 -15.49 -2.01 -4.67
CA HIS A 17 -15.11 -1.75 -3.29
C HIS A 17 -14.03 -0.65 -3.23
N TYR A 18 -12.95 -0.78 -4.02
CA TYR A 18 -11.87 0.20 -4.01
C TYR A 18 -12.36 1.60 -4.39
N GLU A 19 -13.17 1.71 -5.44
CA GLU A 19 -13.71 3.01 -5.87
C GLU A 19 -14.62 3.64 -4.82
N ARG A 20 -15.53 2.84 -4.25
CA ARG A 20 -16.49 3.30 -3.24
C ARG A 20 -15.82 3.67 -1.94
N CYS A 21 -14.90 2.83 -1.44
CA CYS A 21 -14.31 2.97 -0.11
C CYS A 21 -13.02 3.81 -0.10
N TYR A 22 -12.30 3.93 -1.22
CA TYR A 22 -11.00 4.60 -1.26
C TYR A 22 -10.98 5.80 -2.20
N CYS A 23 -11.44 5.67 -3.44
CA CYS A 23 -11.39 6.79 -4.39
C CYS A 23 -12.35 7.92 -4.02
N SER A 24 -13.53 7.58 -3.48
CA SER A 24 -14.62 8.53 -3.21
C SER A 24 -14.62 9.07 -1.78
N VAL A 25 -13.77 8.51 -0.90
CA VAL A 25 -13.74 8.82 0.53
C VAL A 25 -12.47 9.59 0.86
N LYS A 26 -12.57 10.55 1.79
CA LYS A 26 -11.39 11.22 2.35
C LYS A 26 -10.78 10.33 3.43
N ILE A 27 -9.63 9.75 3.14
CA ILE A 27 -8.84 8.98 4.11
C ILE A 27 -7.61 9.81 4.47
N SER A 28 -7.31 9.86 5.76
CA SER A 28 -6.10 10.49 6.29
C SER A 28 -5.32 9.51 7.13
N THR A 29 -4.01 9.66 7.16
CA THR A 29 -3.19 8.88 8.08
C THR A 29 -3.27 9.42 9.49
N PHE A 30 -2.92 8.60 10.48
CA PHE A 30 -2.97 9.01 11.89
C PHE A 30 -2.12 10.27 12.18
N ASP A 31 -1.07 10.49 11.39
CA ASP A 31 -0.17 11.66 11.47
C ASP A 31 -0.58 12.83 10.55
N GLY A 32 -1.80 12.79 9.99
CA GLY A 32 -2.43 13.95 9.35
C GLY A 32 -2.18 14.13 7.85
N LEU A 33 -1.60 13.16 7.14
CA LEU A 33 -1.52 13.23 5.68
C LEU A 33 -2.83 12.80 5.05
N ARG A 34 -3.42 13.66 4.21
CA ARG A 34 -4.54 13.27 3.35
C ARG A 34 -4.06 12.34 2.24
N VAL A 35 -4.66 11.16 2.12
CA VAL A 35 -4.27 10.15 1.12
C VAL A 35 -5.26 10.12 -0.04
N TYR A 36 -4.72 10.19 -1.26
CA TYR A 36 -5.45 10.05 -2.50
C TYR A 36 -5.25 8.65 -3.08
N PHE A 37 -6.33 8.07 -3.59
CA PHE A 37 -6.37 6.73 -4.18
C PHE A 37 -6.82 6.84 -5.64
N PRO A 38 -5.89 7.00 -6.60
CA PRO A 38 -6.22 6.97 -8.01
C PRO A 38 -6.74 5.58 -8.39
N LYS A 39 -7.71 5.53 -9.31
CA LYS A 39 -8.28 4.28 -9.82
C LYS A 39 -7.21 3.35 -10.42
N GLN A 40 -6.21 3.91 -11.11
CA GLN A 40 -5.12 3.13 -11.70
C GLN A 40 -4.28 2.38 -10.66
N GLN A 41 -4.25 2.85 -9.40
CA GLN A 41 -3.47 2.17 -8.35
C GLN A 41 -4.14 0.90 -7.82
N PHE A 42 -5.38 0.62 -8.24
CA PHE A 42 -5.96 -0.71 -8.04
C PHE A 42 -5.05 -1.78 -8.66
N ASP A 43 -4.63 -1.58 -9.90
CA ASP A 43 -3.83 -2.56 -10.62
C ASP A 43 -2.45 -2.73 -9.96
N ASP A 44 -1.83 -1.63 -9.54
CA ASP A 44 -0.56 -1.64 -8.79
C ASP A 44 -0.64 -2.36 -7.44
N ALA A 45 -1.82 -2.37 -6.82
CA ALA A 45 -2.04 -2.92 -5.49
C ALA A 45 -2.54 -4.36 -5.50
N PHE A 46 -3.26 -4.79 -6.54
CA PHE A 46 -3.95 -6.08 -6.54
C PHE A 46 -3.58 -6.99 -7.72
N PHE A 47 -2.72 -6.55 -8.64
CA PHE A 47 -2.15 -7.42 -9.65
C PHE A 47 -0.70 -7.73 -9.36
N GLU A 48 -0.32 -8.95 -9.71
CA GLU A 48 1.03 -9.44 -9.63
C GLU A 48 1.54 -9.85 -11.00
N SER A 49 2.86 -9.94 -11.08
CA SER A 49 3.52 -10.44 -12.27
C SER A 49 3.53 -11.95 -12.28
N ALA A 50 2.98 -12.55 -13.34
CA ALA A 50 3.19 -13.97 -13.65
C ALA A 50 4.70 -14.30 -13.72
N ASN A 51 5.52 -13.32 -14.09
CA ASN A 51 6.97 -13.42 -14.08
C ASN A 51 7.61 -12.15 -13.50
N ARG A 52 8.06 -12.20 -12.24
CA ARG A 52 8.70 -11.07 -11.55
C ARG A 52 9.88 -10.42 -12.32
N ARG A 53 10.52 -11.13 -13.25
CA ARG A 53 11.57 -10.56 -14.13
C ARG A 53 11.01 -9.78 -15.31
N ALA A 54 9.82 -10.12 -15.79
CA ALA A 54 9.17 -9.51 -16.96
C ALA A 54 8.33 -8.26 -16.65
N ARG A 55 8.12 -7.90 -15.38
CA ARG A 55 7.28 -6.75 -14.94
C ARG A 55 5.83 -6.78 -15.48
N ASP A 56 5.36 -7.93 -15.96
CA ASP A 56 3.96 -8.11 -16.37
C ASP A 56 3.03 -7.89 -15.16
N LYS A 57 1.79 -7.44 -15.34
CA LYS A 57 0.76 -7.33 -14.28
C LYS A 57 -0.51 -8.06 -14.73
N SER A 58 -0.33 -9.26 -15.25
CA SER A 58 -1.40 -10.03 -15.91
C SER A 58 -2.26 -10.84 -14.94
N VAL A 59 -1.88 -10.98 -13.66
CA VAL A 59 -2.55 -11.90 -12.73
C VAL A 59 -3.14 -11.15 -11.55
N PHE A 60 -4.47 -11.20 -11.43
CA PHE A 60 -5.18 -10.70 -10.25
C PHE A 60 -4.82 -11.56 -9.02
N SER A 61 -4.39 -10.90 -7.95
CA SER A 61 -3.95 -11.53 -6.72
C SER A 61 -5.06 -11.47 -5.66
N LEU A 62 -5.84 -12.55 -5.58
CA LEU A 62 -6.92 -12.67 -4.60
C LEU A 62 -6.41 -12.46 -3.17
N ALA A 63 -5.24 -13.02 -2.83
CA ALA A 63 -4.63 -12.83 -1.52
C ALA A 63 -4.37 -11.34 -1.19
N ARG A 64 -4.03 -10.51 -2.16
CA ARG A 64 -3.86 -9.07 -1.94
C ARG A 64 -5.20 -8.36 -1.84
N ALA A 65 -6.14 -8.72 -2.73
CA ALA A 65 -7.46 -8.12 -2.80
C ALA A 65 -8.30 -8.38 -1.54
N GLU A 66 -8.24 -9.59 -0.98
CA GLU A 66 -8.90 -9.95 0.28
C GLU A 66 -8.47 -9.05 1.46
N ARG A 67 -7.27 -8.45 1.38
CA ARG A 67 -6.71 -7.55 2.40
C ARG A 67 -6.93 -6.08 2.06
N ILE A 68 -7.85 -5.75 1.15
CA ILE A 68 -8.14 -4.37 0.75
C ILE A 68 -8.42 -3.46 1.96
N ASP A 69 -9.23 -3.92 2.92
CA ASP A 69 -9.58 -3.17 4.13
C ASP A 69 -8.41 -2.94 5.10
N TRP A 70 -7.34 -3.73 4.98
CA TRP A 70 -6.15 -3.53 5.79
C TRP A 70 -5.41 -2.26 5.40
N ILE A 71 -5.61 -1.74 4.18
CA ILE A 71 -4.98 -0.51 3.72
C ILE A 71 -5.41 0.66 4.60
N ARG A 72 -6.72 0.88 4.75
CA ARG A 72 -7.22 1.97 5.59
C ARG A 72 -6.80 1.78 7.04
N ALA A 73 -6.98 0.57 7.57
CA ALA A 73 -6.64 0.27 8.96
C ALA A 73 -5.14 0.51 9.25
N ALA A 74 -4.25 0.19 8.30
CA ALA A 74 -2.82 0.45 8.42
C ALA A 74 -2.48 1.95 8.45
N LEU A 75 -3.16 2.75 7.63
CA LEU A 75 -2.93 4.18 7.52
C LEU A 75 -3.40 4.94 8.77
N GLU A 76 -4.48 4.47 9.39
CA GLU A 76 -5.10 5.08 10.57
C GLU A 76 -4.51 4.54 11.89
N ASP A 77 -3.63 3.54 11.87
CA ASP A 77 -3.04 2.94 13.08
C ASP A 77 -1.89 3.80 13.65
N PRO A 78 -2.05 4.41 14.84
CA PRO A 78 -0.99 5.20 15.47
C PRO A 78 0.21 4.39 15.94
N LYS A 79 0.11 3.05 15.94
CA LYS A 79 1.21 2.13 16.27
C LYS A 79 1.99 1.68 15.04
N ALA A 80 1.63 2.17 13.85
CA ALA A 80 2.31 1.80 12.62
C ALA A 80 3.79 2.23 12.62
N GLU A 81 4.66 1.35 12.17
CA GLU A 81 6.06 1.67 11.96
C GLU A 81 6.22 2.41 10.63
N LEU A 82 6.74 3.64 10.66
CA LEU A 82 6.94 4.45 9.46
C LEU A 82 8.42 4.50 9.04
N TYR A 83 8.67 4.30 7.75
CA TYR A 83 10.01 4.29 7.15
C TYR A 83 10.05 5.02 5.80
N GLN A 84 11.25 5.43 5.38
CA GLN A 84 11.49 5.92 4.03
C GLN A 84 11.60 4.75 3.04
N GLY A 85 10.99 4.92 1.87
CA GLY A 85 10.94 3.93 0.81
C GLY A 85 12.20 3.90 -0.06
N TRP A 86 12.25 2.91 -0.94
CA TRP A 86 13.35 2.71 -1.89
C TRP A 86 12.86 2.97 -3.31
N ASP A 87 13.59 3.82 -4.05
CA ASP A 87 13.45 3.94 -5.49
C ASP A 87 14.31 2.86 -6.15
N ARG A 88 13.65 1.87 -6.76
CA ARG A 88 14.33 0.76 -7.44
C ARG A 88 15.10 1.21 -8.67
N ASP A 89 14.57 2.15 -9.44
CA ASP A 89 15.15 2.52 -10.73
C ASP A 89 16.37 3.43 -10.51
N ARG A 90 16.33 4.30 -9.49
CA ARG A 90 17.47 5.14 -9.09
C ARG A 90 18.42 4.47 -8.10
N LYS A 91 18.00 3.35 -7.50
CA LYS A 91 18.73 2.61 -6.47
C LYS A 91 19.14 3.49 -5.27
N VAL A 92 18.20 4.31 -4.79
CA VAL A 92 18.42 5.21 -3.65
C VAL A 92 17.20 5.22 -2.74
N ILE A 93 17.40 5.71 -1.51
CA ILE A 93 16.30 6.04 -0.61
C ILE A 93 15.51 7.20 -1.22
N ASP A 94 14.20 7.00 -1.33
CA ASP A 94 13.25 7.99 -1.82
C ASP A 94 12.60 8.67 -0.61
N ARG A 95 13.03 9.90 -0.34
CA ARG A 95 12.53 10.70 0.77
C ARG A 95 11.06 11.05 0.61
N ASP A 96 10.47 10.92 -0.56
CA ASP A 96 9.05 11.17 -0.79
C ASP A 96 8.23 9.87 -0.74
N ARG A 97 8.85 8.69 -0.66
CA ARG A 97 8.12 7.44 -0.44
C ARG A 97 8.04 7.12 1.04
N ARG A 98 6.83 7.01 1.57
CA ARG A 98 6.59 6.52 2.92
C ARG A 98 6.15 5.06 2.89
N ILE A 99 6.79 4.25 3.71
CA ILE A 99 6.39 2.88 4.02
C ILE A 99 5.72 2.88 5.38
N THR A 100 4.50 2.35 5.43
CA THR A 100 3.75 2.07 6.65
C THR A 100 3.76 0.56 6.85
N LEU A 101 4.35 0.09 7.96
CA LEU A 101 4.43 -1.32 8.32
C LEU A 101 3.57 -1.59 9.56
N VAL A 102 2.60 -2.48 9.42
CA VAL A 102 1.68 -2.89 10.50
C VAL A 102 1.49 -4.41 10.49
N TYR A 103 0.88 -4.94 11.55
CA TYR A 103 0.51 -6.36 11.66
C TYR A 103 1.68 -7.32 11.42
N GLY A 104 2.88 -6.91 11.83
CA GLY A 104 4.13 -7.67 11.69
C GLY A 104 4.76 -7.59 10.30
N ASN A 105 3.97 -7.69 9.23
CA ASN A 105 4.50 -7.76 7.85
C ASN A 105 3.61 -7.15 6.77
N TYR A 106 2.51 -6.46 7.10
CA TYR A 106 1.68 -5.80 6.11
C TYR A 106 2.22 -4.40 5.82
N VAL A 107 2.46 -4.13 4.53
CA VAL A 107 3.11 -2.92 4.06
C VAL A 107 2.14 -2.11 3.21
N VAL A 108 2.03 -0.81 3.49
CA VAL A 108 1.40 0.18 2.62
C VAL A 108 2.45 1.19 2.18
N VAL A 109 2.51 1.49 0.89
CA VAL A 109 3.46 2.45 0.32
C VAL A 109 2.71 3.66 -0.20
N LEU A 110 3.16 4.85 0.21
CA LEU A 110 2.63 6.14 -0.23
C LEU A 110 3.72 6.98 -0.90
N LEU A 111 3.33 7.80 -1.88
CA LEU A 111 4.11 8.92 -2.38
C LEU A 111 3.64 10.21 -1.71
N VAL A 112 4.43 10.75 -0.79
CA VAL A 112 4.12 11.96 -0.03
C VAL A 112 4.53 13.21 -0.81
N ARG A 113 3.59 14.15 -0.92
CA ARG A 113 3.80 15.48 -1.49
C ARG A 113 3.85 16.49 -0.35
N ARG A 114 5.03 16.69 0.24
CA ARG A 114 5.26 17.53 1.44
C ARG A 114 4.63 18.92 1.34
N LYS A 115 4.81 19.62 0.21
CA LYS A 115 4.25 20.97 -0.01
C LYS A 115 2.71 21.05 0.09
N ARG A 116 2.02 19.93 -0.07
CA ARG A 116 0.55 19.84 -0.09
C ARG A 116 -0.02 19.12 1.14
N ASN A 117 0.83 18.72 2.09
CA ASN A 117 0.47 17.88 3.23
C ASN A 117 -0.44 16.69 2.83
N SER A 118 -0.05 16.01 1.75
CA SER A 118 -0.86 14.97 1.12
C SER A 118 0.01 13.83 0.63
N ALA A 119 -0.61 12.68 0.38
CA ALA A 119 0.05 11.52 -0.18
C ALA A 119 -0.81 10.85 -1.25
N THR A 120 -0.17 10.12 -2.15
CA THR A 120 -0.85 9.26 -3.12
C THR A 120 -0.52 7.81 -2.77
N PHE A 121 -1.54 6.98 -2.64
CA PHE A 121 -1.36 5.55 -2.47
C PHE A 121 -0.61 4.96 -3.66
N ILE A 122 0.37 4.10 -3.41
CA ILE A 122 1.11 3.40 -4.48
C ILE A 122 0.67 1.94 -4.53
N THR A 123 0.87 1.19 -3.45
CA THR A 123 0.62 -0.26 -3.40
C THR A 123 0.56 -0.74 -1.94
N ALA A 124 0.00 -1.93 -1.71
CA ALA A 124 0.01 -2.60 -0.42
C ALA A 124 0.16 -4.11 -0.55
N TYR A 125 0.91 -4.75 0.34
CA TYR A 125 1.20 -6.18 0.26
C TYR A 125 1.70 -6.77 1.58
N VAL A 126 1.67 -8.10 1.69
CA VAL A 126 2.33 -8.85 2.76
C VAL A 126 3.79 -9.06 2.38
N ALA A 127 4.71 -8.54 3.18
CA ALA A 127 6.14 -8.64 2.95
C ALA A 127 6.73 -9.95 3.53
N GLY A 128 7.66 -10.55 2.80
CA GLY A 128 8.49 -11.65 3.32
C GLY A 128 9.56 -11.15 4.30
N ALA A 129 10.16 -12.06 5.06
CA ALA A 129 11.12 -11.73 6.12
C ALA A 129 12.31 -10.87 5.65
N SER A 130 12.89 -11.18 4.47
CA SER A 130 14.00 -10.41 3.91
C SER A 130 13.61 -8.98 3.51
N THR A 131 12.37 -8.77 3.05
CA THR A 131 11.84 -7.43 2.75
C THR A 131 11.61 -6.65 4.04
N ILE A 132 11.06 -7.28 5.08
CA ILE A 132 10.86 -6.63 6.40
C ILE A 132 12.20 -6.19 6.98
N GLN A 133 13.22 -7.04 6.95
CA GLN A 133 14.56 -6.69 7.44
C GLN A 133 15.13 -5.47 6.71
N LYS A 134 14.98 -5.42 5.37
CA LYS A 134 15.40 -4.26 4.57
C LYS A 134 14.62 -3.00 4.95
N ILE A 135 13.30 -3.08 5.08
CA ILE A 135 12.46 -1.95 5.49
C ILE A 135 12.90 -1.43 6.85
N ARG A 136 13.11 -2.32 7.83
CA ARG A 136 13.53 -1.94 9.18
C ARG A 136 14.94 -1.35 9.25
N SER A 137 15.79 -1.63 8.26
CA SER A 137 17.10 -1.01 8.10
C SER A 137 17.07 0.36 7.41
N SER A 138 15.95 0.74 6.80
CA SER A 138 15.77 2.07 6.21
C SER A 138 15.62 3.14 7.29
N PRO A 139 15.92 4.42 6.98
CA PRO A 139 15.61 5.53 7.86
C PRO A 139 14.12 5.57 8.23
N ARG A 140 13.84 6.01 9.46
CA ARG A 140 12.47 6.33 9.89
C ARG A 140 11.91 7.48 9.04
N TRP A 141 10.60 7.49 8.85
CA TRP A 141 9.88 8.54 8.12
C TRP A 141 9.91 9.86 8.88
#